data_AF-B2DC64-F1
#
_entry.id   AF-B2DC64-F1
#
_cell.length_a   1.000
_cell.length_b   1.000
_cell.length_c   1.000
_cell.angle_alpha   90.00
_cell.angle_beta   90.00
_cell.angle_gamma   90.00
#
_symmetry.space_group_name_H-M   'P 1'
#
loop_
_entity.id
_entity.type
_entity.pdbx_description
1 polymer ?
#
loop_
_entity_poly.entity_id
_entity_poly.type
_entity_poly.pdbx_seq_one_letter_code
_entity_poly.pdbx_strand_id
1 'polypeptide(L)' 'ERVRHVSRYIYNREEYVRFDSDVGEFRAVTELGRPDAKYWNSQEDILERKRADVDRVCRHNYRIHKTFTVQRR' A
#
# COMPACT_ATOMS: atom_id res chain seq x y z
N GLU A 1 6.82 0.94 -16.96
CA GLU A 1 6.01 1.80 -16.06
C GLU A 1 6.50 1.61 -14.64
N ARG A 2 6.69 2.69 -13.87
CA ARG A 2 7.05 2.62 -12.45
C ARG A 2 5.77 2.78 -11.64
N VAL A 3 5.36 1.74 -10.92
CA VAL A 3 4.13 1.69 -10.13
C VAL A 3 4.50 1.44 -8.67
N ARG A 4 3.93 2.22 -7.77
CA ARG A 4 4.14 2.13 -6.32
C ARG A 4 2.79 2.06 -5.62
N HIS A 5 2.63 1.10 -4.72
CA HIS A 5 1.44 0.94 -3.90
C HIS A 5 1.71 1.50 -2.50
N VAL A 6 0.84 2.41 -2.04
CA VAL A 6 0.91 2.99 -0.70
C VAL A 6 -0.45 2.84 -0.02
N SER A 7 -0.50 2.08 1.07
CA SER A 7 -1.67 2.03 1.97
C SER A 7 -1.41 2.93 3.17
N ARG A 8 -2.33 3.86 3.46
CA ARG A 8 -2.24 4.79 4.60
C ARG A 8 -3.41 4.56 5.55
N TYR A 9 -3.12 4.46 6.83
CA TYR A 9 -4.11 4.34 7.89
C TYR A 9 -4.13 5.66 8.65
N ILE A 10 -5.31 6.29 8.69
CA ILE A 10 -5.47 7.68 9.13
C ILE A 10 -6.56 7.74 10.20
N TYR A 11 -6.27 8.40 11.33
CA TYR A 11 -7.20 8.71 12.40
C TYR A 11 -7.23 10.21 12.64
N ASN A 12 -8.40 10.86 12.64
CA ASN A 12 -8.55 12.30 12.83
C ASN A 12 -7.61 13.18 11.97
N ARG A 13 -7.40 12.79 10.71
CA ARG A 13 -6.49 13.42 9.73
C ARG A 13 -4.99 13.21 9.99
N GLU A 14 -4.63 12.41 10.99
CA GLU A 14 -3.26 12.02 11.28
C GLU A 14 -3.00 10.60 10.76
N GLU A 15 -2.03 10.46 9.85
CA GLU A 15 -1.57 9.16 9.38
C GLU A 15 -0.74 8.50 10.46
N TYR A 16 -1.16 7.32 10.94
CA TYR A 16 -0.48 6.64 12.05
C TYR A 16 0.31 5.40 11.60
N VAL A 17 -0.10 4.73 10.51
CA VAL A 17 0.65 3.61 9.89
C VAL A 17 0.62 3.73 8.37
N ARG A 18 1.74 3.35 7.73
CA ARG A 18 1.88 3.25 6.27
C ARG A 18 2.45 1.89 5.86
N PHE A 19 1.91 1.30 4.80
CA PHE A 19 2.63 0.31 3.99
C PHE A 19 3.06 0.97 2.68
N ASP A 20 4.29 0.71 2.26
CA ASP A 20 4.86 1.18 1.01
C ASP A 20 5.49 0.02 0.26
N SER A 21 5.10 -0.22 -1.00
CA SER A 21 5.64 -1.33 -1.78
C SER A 21 7.15 -1.24 -2.01
N ASP A 22 7.71 -0.03 -2.00
CA ASP A 22 9.15 0.16 -2.17
C ASP A 22 9.93 -0.19 -0.89
N VAL A 23 9.27 -0.18 0.27
CA VAL A 23 9.83 -0.55 1.57
C VAL A 23 9.53 -2.02 1.89
N GLY A 24 8.34 -2.50 1.52
CA GLY A 24 7.93 -3.90 1.67
C GLY A 24 7.40 -4.28 3.05
N GLU A 25 7.14 -3.31 3.94
CA GLU A 25 6.60 -3.54 5.28
C GLU A 25 5.81 -2.34 5.82
N PHE A 26 5.07 -2.56 6.91
CA PHE A 26 4.35 -1.51 7.61
C PHE A 26 5.30 -0.71 8.49
N ARG A 27 5.19 0.61 8.43
CA ARG A 27 5.93 1.56 9.27
C ARG A 27 4.95 2.45 10.01
N ALA A 28 5.15 2.54 11.32
CA ALA A 28 4.49 3.54 12.14
C ALA A 28 4.96 4.93 11.70
N VAL A 29 4.01 5.80 11.40
CA VAL A 29 4.26 7.22 11.08
C VAL A 29 4.22 8.05 12.35
N THR A 30 3.43 7.63 13.34
CA THR A 30 3.30 8.24 14.65
C THR A 30 3.40 7.16 15.74
N GLU A 31 3.54 7.57 16.99
CA GLU A 31 3.63 6.64 18.14
C GLU A 31 2.41 5.71 18.25
N LEU A 32 1.22 6.23 17.89
CA LEU A 32 -0.04 5.46 17.88
C LEU A 32 0.06 4.20 17.01
N GLY A 33 0.80 4.25 15.90
CA GLY A 33 0.89 3.15 14.95
C GLY A 33 1.95 2.09 15.25
N ARG A 34 2.79 2.28 16.28
CA ARG A 34 3.82 1.29 16.65
C ARG A 34 3.25 -0.12 16.93
N PRO A 35 2.18 -0.30 17.73
CA PRO A 35 1.64 -1.64 17.97
C PRO A 35 1.11 -2.29 16.68
N ASP A 36 0.42 -1.53 15.83
CA ASP A 36 -0.16 -2.03 14.58
C ASP A 36 0.92 -2.42 13.57
N ALA A 37 1.94 -1.57 13.37
CA ALA A 37 3.04 -1.89 12.48
C ALA A 37 3.78 -3.16 12.92
N LYS A 38 4.03 -3.31 14.23
CA LYS A 38 4.64 -4.54 14.78
C LYS A 38 3.76 -5.76 14.55
N TYR A 39 2.48 -5.66 14.86
CA TYR A 39 1.53 -6.77 14.74
C TYR A 39 1.33 -7.21 13.28
N TRP A 40 1.19 -6.27 12.34
CA TRP A 40 1.02 -6.60 10.93
C TRP A 40 2.31 -7.11 10.29
N ASN A 41 3.48 -6.61 10.68
CA ASN A 41 4.75 -7.16 10.20
C ASN A 41 5.04 -8.57 10.74
N SER A 42 4.46 -8.96 11.88
CA SER A 42 4.54 -10.35 12.36
C SER A 42 3.59 -11.33 11.67
N GLN A 43 2.68 -10.84 10.82
CA GLN A 43 1.73 -11.65 10.06
C GLN A 43 2.18 -11.77 8.61
N GLU A 44 2.86 -12.86 8.28
CA GLU A 44 3.47 -13.10 6.98
C GLU A 44 2.43 -13.08 5.84
N ASP A 45 1.25 -13.65 6.07
CA ASP A 45 0.14 -13.67 5.11
C ASP A 45 -0.34 -12.25 4.74
N ILE A 46 -0.43 -11.36 5.72
CA ILE A 46 -0.80 -9.95 5.51
C ILE A 46 0.31 -9.23 4.75
N LEU A 47 1.57 -9.45 5.13
CA LEU A 47 2.72 -8.79 4.57
C LEU A 47 2.91 -9.16 3.09
N GLU A 48 2.85 -10.45 2.77
CA GLU A 48 2.95 -10.97 1.40
C GLU A 48 1.80 -10.49 0.52
N ARG A 49 0.56 -10.51 1.04
CA ARG A 49 -0.58 -9.96 0.31
C ARG A 49 -0.37 -8.48 -0.03
N LYS A 50 0.14 -7.68 0.92
CA LYS A 50 0.39 -6.25 0.70
C LYS A 50 1.53 -5.99 -0.27
N ARG A 51 2.59 -6.81 -0.26
CA ARG A 51 3.67 -6.78 -1.26
C ARG A 51 3.13 -7.06 -2.66
N ALA A 52 2.21 -8.01 -2.80
CA ALA A 52 1.61 -8.39 -4.08
C ALA A 52 0.60 -7.37 -4.63
N ASP A 53 0.03 -6.47 -3.81
CA ASP A 53 -1.02 -5.54 -4.25
C ASP A 53 -0.54 -4.55 -5.33
N VAL A 54 0.76 -4.26 -5.43
CA VAL A 54 1.31 -3.44 -6.54
C VAL A 54 1.04 -4.07 -7.91
N ASP A 55 1.12 -5.39 -8.00
CA ASP A 55 0.82 -6.15 -9.22
C ASP A 55 -0.68 -6.43 -9.34
N ARG A 56 -1.24 -7.03 -8.29
CA ARG A 56 -2.60 -7.56 -8.28
C ARG A 56 -3.67 -6.48 -8.37
N VAL A 57 -3.42 -5.31 -7.79
CA VAL A 57 -4.37 -4.19 -7.79
C VAL A 57 -3.90 -3.11 -8.74
N CYS A 58 -2.72 -2.52 -8.50
CA CYS A 58 -2.32 -1.31 -9.23
C CYS A 58 -2.05 -1.57 -10.71
N ARG A 59 -1.14 -2.50 -11.05
CA ARG A 59 -0.84 -2.81 -12.46
C ARG A 59 -2.03 -3.44 -13.17
N HIS A 60 -2.78 -4.32 -12.50
CA HIS A 60 -3.99 -4.91 -13.04
C HIS A 60 -5.02 -3.83 -13.45
N ASN A 61 -5.40 -2.95 -12.51
CA ASN A 61 -6.37 -1.89 -12.77
C ASN A 61 -5.86 -0.90 -13.83
N TYR A 62 -4.56 -0.57 -13.79
CA TYR A 62 -3.98 0.30 -14.82
C TYR A 62 -4.13 -0.31 -16.21
N ARG A 63 -3.83 -1.59 -16.41
CA ARG A 63 -4.01 -2.26 -17.71
C ARG A 63 -5.45 -2.22 -18.21
N ILE A 64 -6.42 -2.43 -17.32
CA ILE A 64 -7.85 -2.39 -17.66
C ILE A 64 -8.30 -0.97 -18.02
N HIS A 65 -7.89 0.03 -17.24
CA HIS A 65 -8.42 1.38 -17.34
C HIS A 65 -7.64 2.29 -18.30
N LYS A 66 -6.36 1.98 -18.57
CA LYS A 66 -5.46 2.81 -19.38
C LYS A 66 -6.08 3.23 -20.71
N THR A 67 -6.79 2.33 -21.38
CA THR A 67 -7.42 2.60 -22.68
C THR A 67 -8.42 3.76 -22.63
N PHE A 68 -9.16 3.92 -21.52
CA PHE A 68 -10.19 4.94 -21.39
C PHE A 68 -9.85 6.08 -20.43
N THR A 69 -8.81 5.96 -19.60
CA THR A 69 -8.38 7.03 -18.68
C THR A 69 -7.15 7.78 -19.18
N VAL A 70 -6.18 7.09 -19.78
CA VAL A 70 -4.87 7.65 -20.16
C VAL A 70 -4.75 7.85 -21.67
N GLN A 71 -5.17 6.88 -22.46
CA GLN A 71 -5.05 6.90 -23.93
C GLN A 71 -6.16 7.68 -24.64
N ARG A 72 -7.07 8.32 -23.90
CA ARG A 72 -8.11 9.23 -24.45
C ARG A 72 -7.59 10.62 -24.83
N ARG A 73 -6.28 10.78 -24.95
CA ARG A 73 -5.64 12.05 -25.33
C ARG A 73 -5.47 12.16 -26.83
#